data_AF-A0A212PLR3-F1
#
_entry.id   AF-A0A212PLR3-F1
#
_cell.length_a   1.000
_cell.length_b   1.000
_cell.length_c   1.000
_cell.angle_alpha   90.00
_cell.angle_beta   90.00
_cell.angle_gamma   90.00
#
_symmetry.space_group_name_H-M   'P 1'
#
loop_
_entity.id
_entity.type
_entity.pdbx_description
1 polymer ?
#
loop_
_entity_poly.entity_id
_entity_poly.type
_entity_poly.pdbx_seq_one_letter_code
_entity_poly.pdbx_strand_id
1 'polypeptide(L)'
;MPRFISPVLLSILLLLPLSSEAARRSPVDGGTVTSGVGWRVDPFGSGRMVYHNGYDIAVPTGTPVYPTQVGTVYFAGQYKGYGNLVAIQHGEGYVTFYGHNAEVLVKVGQQVDCNTVIALAGSTGRSTGPHVHYEIRQIPGYKEHQREKLQKELKTAVAEKIEGWVEGYESGKGGPERETIMPQDPYE
;
A
#
# COMPACT_ATOMS: atom_id res chain seq x y z
N MET A 1 -9.87 0.94 55.80
CA MET A 1 -10.48 1.62 54.65
C MET A 1 -9.72 1.24 53.39
N PRO A 2 -10.31 0.50 52.44
CA PRO A 2 -9.62 0.20 51.19
C PRO A 2 -9.80 1.38 50.21
N ARG A 3 -8.70 1.84 49.61
CA ARG A 3 -8.73 2.85 48.55
C ARG A 3 -8.94 2.14 47.22
N PHE A 4 -10.07 2.41 46.57
CA PHE A 4 -10.33 1.98 45.19
C PHE A 4 -9.40 2.76 44.25
N ILE A 5 -8.55 2.05 43.51
CA ILE A 5 -7.83 2.60 42.36
C ILE A 5 -8.82 2.59 41.20
N SER A 6 -9.19 3.78 40.71
CA SER A 6 -10.11 3.96 39.58
C SER A 6 -9.50 3.39 38.28
N PRO A 7 -10.19 2.51 37.54
CA PRO A 7 -9.71 1.98 36.27
C PRO A 7 -10.15 2.91 35.13
N VAL A 8 -9.62 4.12 35.08
CA VAL A 8 -9.93 5.06 33.97
C VAL A 8 -8.68 5.54 33.23
N LEU A 9 -7.49 5.11 33.65
CA LEU A 9 -6.24 5.59 33.03
C LEU A 9 -5.58 4.63 32.02
N LEU A 10 -6.22 3.54 31.60
CA LEU A 10 -5.60 2.59 30.64
C LEU A 10 -6.22 2.61 29.24
N SER A 11 -7.21 3.46 28.97
CA SER A 11 -7.97 3.41 27.70
C SER A 11 -7.66 4.54 26.70
N ILE A 12 -6.69 5.41 26.97
CA ILE A 12 -6.29 6.51 26.07
C ILE A 12 -4.90 6.23 25.45
N LEU A 13 -4.62 4.97 25.10
CA LEU A 13 -3.43 4.59 24.32
C LEU A 13 -3.78 3.76 23.06
N LEU A 14 -5.01 3.90 22.55
CA LEU A 14 -5.44 3.22 21.31
C LEU A 14 -6.10 4.15 20.27
N LEU A 15 -5.99 5.46 20.45
CA LEU A 15 -6.58 6.48 19.56
C LEU A 15 -5.56 7.51 19.04
N LEU A 16 -4.25 7.24 19.18
CA LEU A 16 -3.32 7.92 18.30
C LEU A 16 -3.58 7.36 16.90
N PRO A 17 -3.94 8.18 15.90
CA PRO A 17 -3.90 7.71 14.53
C PRO A 17 -2.50 7.13 14.35
N LEU A 18 -2.41 5.84 13.98
CA LEU A 18 -1.17 5.23 13.52
C LEU A 18 -0.63 6.23 12.53
N SER A 19 0.44 6.93 12.92
CA SER A 19 0.82 8.18 12.27
C SER A 19 0.90 7.88 10.80
N SER A 20 0.07 8.57 10.00
CA SER A 20 0.19 8.55 8.55
C SER A 20 1.62 9.03 8.29
N GLU A 21 2.55 8.10 8.21
CA GLU A 21 3.94 8.41 7.93
C GLU A 21 3.92 9.17 6.61
N ALA A 22 4.35 10.43 6.67
CA ALA A 22 4.06 11.39 5.62
C ALA A 22 4.54 10.85 4.28
N ALA A 23 3.63 10.75 3.31
CA ALA A 23 3.99 10.29 1.98
C ALA A 23 5.04 11.22 1.38
N ARG A 24 6.13 10.65 0.87
CA ARG A 24 7.21 11.39 0.23
C ARG A 24 6.71 11.91 -1.12
N ARG A 25 6.91 13.21 -1.39
CA ARG A 25 6.51 13.83 -2.66
C ARG A 25 7.33 13.36 -3.86
N SER A 26 8.55 12.89 -3.61
CA SER A 26 9.53 12.45 -4.61
C SER A 26 10.24 11.19 -4.10
N PRO A 27 10.59 10.24 -4.99
CA PRO A 27 11.36 9.06 -4.63
C PRO A 27 12.85 9.34 -4.43
N VAL A 28 13.31 10.57 -4.68
CA VAL A 28 14.70 11.01 -4.55
C VAL A 28 14.77 12.39 -3.92
N ASP A 29 15.88 12.69 -3.25
CA ASP A 29 16.17 14.02 -2.75
C ASP A 29 16.74 14.90 -3.87
N GLY A 30 15.96 15.91 -4.27
CA GLY A 30 16.28 16.75 -5.42
C GLY A 30 15.99 16.07 -6.76
N GLY A 31 16.69 16.53 -7.81
CA GLY A 31 16.49 16.06 -9.18
C GLY A 31 15.48 16.89 -9.99
N THR A 32 15.45 16.61 -11.29
CA THR A 32 14.60 17.33 -12.25
C THR A 32 13.73 16.33 -13.00
N VAL A 33 12.42 16.56 -13.06
CA VAL A 33 11.53 15.79 -13.93
C VAL A 33 11.87 16.13 -15.38
N THR A 34 12.42 15.17 -16.12
CA THR A 34 12.83 15.35 -17.53
C THR A 34 11.82 14.76 -18.50
N SER A 35 11.00 13.81 -18.05
CA SER A 35 9.92 13.22 -18.84
C SER A 35 8.73 12.87 -17.96
N GLY A 36 7.52 13.14 -18.47
CA GLY A 36 6.27 12.78 -17.80
C GLY A 36 5.52 11.66 -18.51
N VAL A 37 4.36 11.32 -17.95
CA VAL A 37 3.45 10.30 -18.51
C VAL A 37 2.88 10.78 -19.84
N GLY A 38 2.82 9.89 -20.83
CA GLY A 38 2.16 10.17 -22.10
C GLY A 38 2.91 9.69 -23.34
N TRP A 39 2.38 10.07 -24.51
CA TRP A 39 2.96 9.73 -25.80
C TRP A 39 4.20 10.58 -26.08
N ARG A 40 5.32 9.93 -26.43
CA ARG A 40 6.57 10.58 -26.86
C ARG A 40 7.18 9.85 -28.04
N VAL A 41 8.03 10.55 -28.79
CA VAL A 41 8.90 9.90 -29.78
C VAL A 41 9.88 9.00 -29.02
N ASP A 42 10.10 7.79 -29.53
CA ASP A 42 11.01 6.82 -28.93
C ASP A 42 12.42 7.43 -28.79
N PRO A 43 12.93 7.60 -27.56
CA PRO A 43 14.23 8.22 -27.32
C PRO A 43 15.39 7.33 -27.79
N PHE A 44 15.13 6.08 -28.19
CA PHE A 44 16.13 5.14 -28.72
C PHE A 44 16.22 5.14 -30.26
N GLY A 45 15.67 6.17 -30.93
CA GLY A 45 15.94 6.43 -32.34
C GLY A 45 15.08 5.62 -33.33
N SER A 46 14.03 4.93 -32.89
CA SER A 46 13.13 4.22 -33.81
C SER A 46 12.21 5.15 -34.61
N GLY A 47 12.09 6.42 -34.20
CA GLY A 47 11.18 7.42 -34.79
C GLY A 47 9.70 7.15 -34.54
N ARG A 48 9.36 6.08 -33.78
CA ARG A 48 7.98 5.70 -33.48
C ARG A 48 7.46 6.42 -32.25
N MET A 49 6.13 6.59 -32.17
CA MET A 49 5.49 7.02 -30.94
C MET A 49 5.39 5.85 -29.96
N VAL A 50 5.79 6.08 -28.71
CA VAL A 50 5.70 5.15 -27.59
C VAL A 50 5.02 5.83 -26.41
N TYR A 51 4.29 5.07 -25.60
CA TYR A 51 3.65 5.58 -24.40
C TYR A 51 4.57 5.39 -23.19
N HIS A 52 4.76 6.46 -22.42
CA HIS A 52 5.56 6.48 -21.20
C HIS A 52 4.64 6.39 -19.97
N ASN A 53 4.79 5.32 -19.18
CA ASN A 53 3.88 5.02 -18.06
C ASN A 53 4.24 5.72 -16.74
N GLY A 54 5.31 6.50 -16.72
CA GLY A 54 5.88 7.05 -15.50
C GLY A 54 6.49 8.43 -15.68
N TYR A 55 7.17 8.86 -14.62
CA TYR A 55 7.99 10.06 -14.60
C TYR A 55 9.46 9.66 -14.56
N ASP A 56 10.26 10.28 -15.43
CA ASP A 56 11.71 10.15 -15.42
C ASP A 56 12.28 11.34 -14.62
N ILE A 57 12.96 11.04 -13.50
CA ILE A 57 13.53 12.04 -12.60
C ILE A 57 15.05 11.95 -12.70
N ALA A 58 15.67 12.90 -13.38
CA ALA A 58 17.10 12.94 -13.60
C ALA A 58 17.86 13.24 -12.31
N VAL A 59 18.77 12.34 -11.96
CA VAL A 59 19.66 12.41 -10.79
C VAL A 59 20.97 11.69 -11.10
N PRO A 60 22.11 12.05 -10.47
CA PRO A 60 23.36 11.31 -10.62
C PRO A 60 23.23 9.83 -10.24
N THR A 61 24.01 8.96 -10.89
CA THR A 61 24.16 7.57 -10.47
C THR A 61 24.63 7.49 -9.01
N GLY A 62 24.09 6.57 -8.24
CA GLY A 62 24.37 6.44 -6.81
C GLY A 62 23.45 7.26 -5.90
N THR A 63 22.56 8.10 -6.46
CA THR A 63 21.59 8.85 -5.65
C THR A 63 20.65 7.89 -4.91
N PRO A 64 20.48 8.01 -3.58
CA PRO A 64 19.56 7.18 -2.82
C PRO A 64 18.11 7.31 -3.32
N VAL A 65 17.45 6.17 -3.49
CA VAL A 65 16.04 6.07 -3.86
C VAL A 65 15.23 5.61 -2.65
N TYR A 66 14.09 6.24 -2.43
CA TYR A 66 13.21 6.05 -1.28
C TYR A 66 11.78 5.72 -1.72
N PRO A 67 11.04 4.95 -0.92
CA PRO A 67 9.60 4.78 -1.08
C PRO A 67 8.88 6.13 -0.94
N THR A 68 7.88 6.36 -1.78
CA THR A 68 6.97 7.51 -1.64
C THR A 68 5.88 7.28 -0.60
N GLN A 69 5.67 6.04 -0.17
CA GLN A 69 4.76 5.66 0.89
C GLN A 69 5.26 4.38 1.58
N VAL A 70 4.88 4.19 2.84
CA VAL A 70 5.10 2.94 3.58
C VAL A 70 4.52 1.74 2.82
N GLY A 71 5.19 0.61 2.87
CA GLY A 71 4.73 -0.58 2.17
C GLY A 71 5.60 -1.81 2.34
N THR A 72 5.29 -2.82 1.53
CA THR A 72 6.05 -4.08 1.48
C THR A 72 6.64 -4.25 0.09
N VAL A 73 7.92 -4.61 0.02
CA VAL A 73 8.60 -4.89 -1.24
C VAL A 73 7.95 -6.09 -1.91
N TYR A 74 7.27 -5.85 -3.02
CA TYR A 74 6.60 -6.85 -3.84
C TYR A 74 7.57 -7.49 -4.86
N PHE A 75 8.50 -6.69 -5.39
CA PHE A 75 9.52 -7.14 -6.33
C PHE A 75 10.83 -6.40 -6.12
N ALA A 76 11.96 -7.09 -6.27
CA ALA A 76 13.31 -6.54 -6.19
C ALA A 76 14.24 -7.35 -7.09
N GLY A 77 14.69 -6.78 -8.21
CA GLY A 77 15.59 -7.47 -9.15
C GLY A 77 15.55 -6.92 -10.58
N GLN A 78 16.14 -7.65 -11.52
CA GLN A 78 16.12 -7.27 -12.94
C GLN A 78 14.77 -7.55 -13.59
N TYR A 79 14.24 -6.56 -14.30
CA TYR A 79 13.02 -6.69 -15.09
C TYR A 79 13.17 -6.03 -16.47
N LYS A 80 12.65 -6.70 -17.50
CA LYS A 80 12.83 -6.28 -18.90
C LYS A 80 12.30 -4.85 -19.11
N GLY A 81 13.12 -3.98 -19.69
CA GLY A 81 12.80 -2.58 -19.91
C GLY A 81 13.16 -1.68 -18.73
N TYR A 82 12.87 -2.10 -17.50
CA TYR A 82 13.11 -1.32 -16.28
C TYR A 82 14.54 -1.46 -15.75
N GLY A 83 15.29 -2.48 -16.16
CA GLY A 83 16.60 -2.75 -15.55
C GLY A 83 16.41 -3.25 -14.12
N ASN A 84 17.20 -2.73 -13.18
CA ASN A 84 17.02 -3.04 -11.77
C ASN A 84 15.79 -2.30 -11.22
N LEU A 85 14.75 -3.07 -10.92
CA LEU A 85 13.45 -2.60 -10.49
C LEU A 85 13.22 -2.96 -9.01
N VAL A 86 12.69 -1.99 -8.27
CA VAL A 86 12.00 -2.23 -7.00
C VAL A 86 10.52 -1.91 -7.21
N ALA A 87 9.62 -2.78 -6.79
CA ALA A 87 8.19 -2.50 -6.73
C ALA A 87 7.68 -2.69 -5.30
N ILE A 88 6.93 -1.72 -4.79
CA ILE A 88 6.45 -1.70 -3.40
C ILE A 88 4.94 -1.66 -3.41
N GLN A 89 4.32 -2.63 -2.74
CA GLN A 89 2.88 -2.65 -2.52
C GLN A 89 2.54 -1.80 -1.29
N HIS A 90 1.54 -0.95 -1.45
CA HIS A 90 0.99 -0.08 -0.42
C HIS A 90 -0.45 -0.51 -0.06
N GLY A 91 -1.07 0.25 0.84
CA GLY A 91 -2.48 0.12 1.13
C GLY A 91 -3.36 0.34 -0.10
N GLU A 92 -4.61 -0.11 -0.02
CA GLU A 92 -5.66 0.11 -1.04
C GLU A 92 -5.35 -0.41 -2.46
N GLY A 93 -4.39 -1.33 -2.57
CA GLY A 93 -4.02 -1.95 -3.84
C GLY A 93 -3.14 -1.10 -4.73
N TYR A 94 -2.49 -0.06 -4.18
CA TYR A 94 -1.49 0.71 -4.92
C TYR A 94 -0.14 0.02 -4.91
N VAL A 95 0.61 0.18 -6.01
CA VAL A 95 1.99 -0.30 -6.14
C VAL A 95 2.82 0.80 -6.79
N THR A 96 3.97 1.12 -6.21
CA THR A 96 4.94 2.04 -6.82
C THR A 96 6.10 1.29 -7.44
N PHE A 97 6.59 1.76 -8.58
CA PHE A 97 7.70 1.17 -9.32
C PHE A 97 8.86 2.16 -9.35
N TYR A 98 10.09 1.66 -9.11
CA TYR A 98 11.33 2.43 -9.13
C TYR A 98 12.32 1.71 -10.04
N GLY A 99 12.46 2.18 -11.28
CA GLY A 99 13.28 1.56 -12.32
C GLY A 99 14.60 2.28 -12.59
N HIS A 100 15.41 1.64 -13.43
CA HIS A 100 16.72 2.06 -13.93
C HIS A 100 17.83 2.16 -12.88
N ASN A 101 17.64 1.56 -11.70
CA ASN A 101 18.61 1.65 -10.61
C ASN A 101 19.97 1.01 -10.97
N ALA A 102 21.04 1.52 -10.39
CA ALA A 102 22.36 0.89 -10.43
C ALA A 102 22.41 -0.34 -9.51
N GLU A 103 21.79 -0.24 -8.33
CA GLU A 103 21.83 -1.27 -7.30
C GLU A 103 20.48 -1.36 -6.56
N VAL A 104 20.10 -2.58 -6.15
CA VAL A 104 18.92 -2.85 -5.32
C VAL A 104 19.38 -3.22 -3.92
N LEU A 105 18.85 -2.53 -2.90
CA LEU A 105 19.29 -2.65 -1.51
C LEU A 105 18.29 -3.37 -0.60
N VAL A 106 17.16 -3.83 -1.16
CA VAL A 106 16.07 -4.48 -0.43
C VAL A 106 15.68 -5.80 -1.07
N LYS A 107 14.94 -6.61 -0.31
CA LYS A 107 14.46 -7.93 -0.74
C LYS A 107 12.95 -8.03 -0.66
N VAL A 108 12.38 -8.93 -1.46
CA VAL A 108 10.93 -9.24 -1.45
C VAL A 108 10.47 -9.59 -0.04
N GLY A 109 9.31 -9.05 0.35
CA GLY A 109 8.71 -9.22 1.68
C GLY A 109 9.23 -8.26 2.76
N GLN A 110 10.25 -7.45 2.46
CA GLN A 110 10.74 -6.44 3.40
C GLN A 110 9.72 -5.31 3.56
N GLN A 111 9.43 -4.94 4.81
CA GLN A 111 8.69 -3.71 5.13
C GLN A 111 9.62 -2.50 5.02
N VAL A 112 9.14 -1.44 4.39
CA VAL A 112 9.90 -0.23 4.14
C VAL A 112 9.05 1.00 4.42
N ASP A 113 9.69 2.03 4.94
CA ASP A 113 9.10 3.35 5.18
C ASP A 113 9.67 4.41 4.24
N CYS A 114 9.21 5.65 4.37
CA CYS A 114 9.65 6.77 3.52
C CYS A 114 11.12 7.16 3.74
N ASN A 115 11.82 6.61 4.75
CA ASN A 115 13.23 6.87 5.06
C ASN A 115 14.14 5.71 4.65
N THR A 116 13.58 4.56 4.30
CA THR A 116 14.33 3.38 3.91
C THR A 116 14.93 3.57 2.51
N VAL A 117 16.25 3.48 2.39
CA VAL A 117 16.90 3.47 1.07
C VAL A 117 16.66 2.11 0.41
N ILE A 118 15.94 2.11 -0.71
CA ILE A 118 15.55 0.87 -1.41
C ILE A 118 16.47 0.50 -2.57
N ALA A 119 17.13 1.48 -3.15
CA ALA A 119 18.00 1.32 -4.31
C ALA A 119 18.92 2.54 -4.45
N LEU A 120 19.91 2.42 -5.34
CA LEU A 120 20.72 3.52 -5.81
C LEU A 120 20.38 3.81 -7.28
N ALA A 121 20.07 5.05 -7.61
CA ALA A 121 19.71 5.47 -8.97
C ALA A 121 20.84 5.16 -9.96
N GLY A 122 20.48 4.89 -11.22
CA GLY A 122 21.44 4.49 -12.24
C GLY A 122 20.91 4.68 -13.66
N SER A 123 21.40 3.87 -14.58
CA SER A 123 20.97 3.86 -15.98
C SER A 123 20.90 2.42 -16.53
N THR A 124 20.28 1.51 -15.77
CA THR A 124 20.12 0.10 -16.22
C THR A 124 18.86 -0.09 -17.05
N GLY A 125 18.82 -1.14 -17.88
CA GLY A 125 17.65 -1.41 -18.74
C GLY A 125 17.54 -0.45 -19.92
N ARG A 126 16.32 -0.07 -20.29
CA ARG A 126 16.06 0.88 -21.40
C ARG A 126 16.13 2.31 -20.86
N SER A 127 17.34 2.81 -20.65
CA SER A 127 17.62 4.16 -20.14
C SER A 127 18.61 4.87 -21.06
N THR A 128 18.47 6.18 -21.23
CA THR A 128 19.39 7.03 -22.02
C THR A 128 20.41 7.79 -21.18
N GLY A 129 20.31 7.71 -19.85
CA GLY A 129 21.22 8.34 -18.91
C GLY A 129 20.73 8.19 -17.46
N PRO A 130 21.50 8.62 -16.46
CA PRO A 130 21.13 8.46 -15.05
C PRO A 130 19.81 9.13 -14.67
N HIS A 131 18.83 8.33 -14.22
CA HIS A 131 17.54 8.80 -13.68
C HIS A 131 16.83 7.68 -12.90
N VAL A 132 15.80 8.07 -12.14
CA VAL A 132 14.81 7.12 -11.60
C VAL A 132 13.56 7.19 -12.46
N HIS A 133 13.12 6.04 -12.98
CA HIS A 133 11.80 5.92 -13.59
C HIS A 133 10.79 5.53 -12.52
N TYR A 134 9.81 6.40 -12.29
CA TYR A 134 8.84 6.28 -11.21
C TYR A 134 7.42 6.13 -11.74
N GLU A 135 6.71 5.10 -11.27
CA GLU A 135 5.29 4.91 -11.58
C GLU A 135 4.46 4.67 -10.32
N ILE A 136 3.19 5.06 -10.39
CA ILE A 136 2.15 4.66 -9.44
C ILE A 136 1.12 3.84 -10.22
N ARG A 137 0.87 2.62 -9.76
CA ARG A 137 -0.09 1.70 -10.36
C ARG A 137 -1.15 1.29 -9.35
N GLN A 138 -2.33 0.94 -9.84
CA GLN A 138 -3.35 0.27 -9.05
C GLN A 138 -3.48 -1.17 -9.52
N ILE A 139 -3.53 -2.11 -8.58
CA ILE A 139 -3.79 -3.53 -8.87
C ILE A 139 -5.24 -3.65 -9.37
N PRO A 140 -5.47 -4.11 -10.61
CA PRO A 140 -6.80 -4.32 -11.12
C PRO A 140 -7.58 -5.32 -10.24
N GLY A 141 -8.84 -5.02 -9.96
CA GLY A 141 -9.72 -5.90 -9.18
C GLY A 141 -9.46 -5.92 -7.67
N TYR A 142 -8.50 -5.14 -7.14
CA TYR A 142 -8.21 -5.11 -5.70
C TYR A 142 -9.48 -4.85 -4.86
N LYS A 143 -10.27 -3.82 -5.20
CA LYS A 143 -11.50 -3.49 -4.47
C LYS A 143 -12.54 -4.59 -4.55
N GLU A 144 -12.70 -5.23 -5.70
CA GLU A 144 -13.68 -6.30 -5.90
C GLU A 144 -13.31 -7.53 -5.06
N HIS A 145 -12.04 -7.95 -5.12
CA HIS A 145 -11.54 -9.05 -4.32
C HIS A 145 -11.69 -8.79 -2.80
N GLN A 146 -11.44 -7.56 -2.35
CA GLN A 146 -11.67 -7.18 -0.96
C GLN A 146 -13.16 -7.29 -0.59
N ARG A 147 -14.08 -6.85 -1.47
CA ARG A 147 -15.53 -6.95 -1.23
C ARG A 147 -15.98 -8.40 -1.14
N GLU A 148 -15.56 -9.25 -2.06
CA GLU A 148 -15.89 -10.68 -2.05
C GLU A 148 -15.39 -11.37 -0.78
N LYS A 149 -14.15 -11.07 -0.37
CA LYS A 149 -13.57 -11.57 0.88
C LYS A 149 -14.40 -11.13 2.09
N LEU A 150 -14.70 -9.84 2.20
CA LEU A 150 -15.53 -9.30 3.29
C LEU A 150 -16.94 -9.91 3.31
N GLN A 151 -17.56 -10.08 2.14
CA GLN A 151 -18.87 -10.73 2.03
C GLN A 151 -18.84 -12.18 2.51
N LYS A 152 -17.79 -12.93 2.17
CA LYS A 152 -17.60 -14.30 2.63
C LYS A 152 -17.39 -14.36 4.14
N GLU A 153 -16.52 -13.54 4.69
CA GLU A 153 -16.26 -13.45 6.15
C GLU A 153 -17.53 -13.05 6.91
N LEU A 154 -18.27 -12.05 6.41
CA LEU A 154 -19.54 -11.64 6.99
C LEU A 154 -20.58 -12.76 6.95
N LYS A 155 -20.69 -13.48 5.82
CA LYS A 155 -21.62 -14.60 5.69
C LYS A 155 -21.28 -15.72 6.67
N THR A 156 -20.00 -16.04 6.83
CA THR A 156 -19.54 -17.03 7.82
C THR A 156 -19.85 -16.56 9.24
N ALA A 157 -19.48 -15.33 9.61
CA ALA A 157 -19.72 -14.81 10.95
C ALA A 157 -21.21 -14.70 11.30
N VAL A 158 -22.06 -14.35 10.32
CA VAL A 158 -23.53 -14.34 10.50
C VAL A 158 -24.06 -15.75 10.64
N ALA A 159 -23.62 -16.71 9.83
CA ALA A 159 -24.03 -18.10 9.94
C ALA A 159 -23.66 -18.69 11.32
N GLU A 160 -22.41 -18.52 11.76
CA GLU A 160 -21.95 -18.97 13.08
C GLU A 160 -22.74 -18.30 14.23
N LYS A 161 -23.04 -17.00 14.12
CA LYS A 161 -23.87 -16.32 15.13
C LYS A 161 -25.31 -16.81 15.12
N ILE A 162 -25.91 -17.04 13.95
CA ILE A 162 -27.28 -17.58 13.84
C ILE A 162 -27.33 -19.00 14.41
N GLU A 163 -26.36 -19.86 14.12
CA GLU A 163 -26.27 -21.21 14.68
C GLU A 163 -26.22 -21.16 16.20
N GLY A 164 -25.34 -20.33 16.77
CA GLY A 164 -25.29 -20.12 18.22
C GLY A 164 -26.58 -19.55 18.81
N TRP A 165 -27.34 -18.75 18.05
CA TRP A 165 -28.64 -18.26 18.47
C TRP A 165 -29.69 -19.37 18.47
N VAL A 166 -29.76 -20.16 17.40
CA VAL A 166 -30.69 -21.28 17.27
C VAL A 166 -30.43 -22.30 18.38
N GLU A 167 -29.17 -22.71 18.58
CA GLU A 167 -28.80 -23.64 19.66
C GLU A 167 -29.12 -23.07 21.06
N GLY A 168 -28.87 -21.78 21.29
CA GLY A 168 -29.20 -21.11 22.55
C GLY A 168 -30.71 -21.07 22.83
N TYR A 169 -31.53 -20.89 21.79
CA TYR A 169 -32.98 -20.96 21.88
C TYR A 169 -33.48 -22.38 22.10
N GLU A 170 -32.99 -23.36 21.33
CA GLU A 170 -33.40 -24.77 21.43
C GLU A 170 -32.99 -25.41 22.77
N SER A 171 -31.86 -24.98 23.34
CA SER A 171 -31.36 -25.46 24.64
C SER A 171 -31.93 -24.72 25.86
N GLY A 172 -32.79 -23.73 25.66
CA GLY A 172 -33.43 -22.95 26.73
C GLY A 172 -32.49 -21.99 27.48
N LYS A 173 -31.25 -21.80 27.00
CA LYS A 173 -30.26 -20.88 27.59
C LYS A 173 -30.45 -19.42 27.15
N GLY A 174 -31.25 -19.19 26.11
CA GLY A 174 -31.39 -17.88 25.47
C GLY A 174 -30.18 -17.56 24.58
N GLY A 175 -30.36 -16.65 23.61
CA GLY A 175 -29.26 -16.14 22.79
C GLY A 175 -28.25 -15.31 23.61
N PRO A 176 -27.04 -15.07 23.08
CA PRO A 176 -26.03 -14.25 23.75
C PRO A 176 -26.56 -12.85 24.11
N GLU A 177 -26.06 -12.30 25.23
CA GLU A 177 -26.46 -11.01 25.79
C GLU A 177 -26.32 -9.88 24.74
N ARG A 178 -27.36 -9.05 24.57
CA ARG A 178 -27.49 -8.12 23.45
C ARG A 178 -27.13 -6.69 23.85
N GLU A 179 -26.43 -5.97 22.98
CA GLU A 179 -26.64 -4.52 22.81
C GLU A 179 -27.68 -4.37 21.67
N THR A 180 -28.97 -4.41 22.02
CA THR A 180 -30.04 -4.31 21.01
C THR A 180 -30.29 -2.84 20.71
N ILE A 181 -29.78 -2.35 19.57
CA ILE A 181 -30.22 -1.07 19.02
C ILE A 181 -31.42 -1.37 18.12
N MET A 182 -32.62 -1.39 18.71
CA MET A 182 -33.84 -1.37 17.89
C MET A 182 -33.95 0.01 17.22
N PRO A 183 -34.43 0.09 15.97
CA PRO A 183 -34.91 1.35 15.43
C PRO A 183 -35.95 1.90 16.42
N GLN A 184 -35.80 3.16 16.84
CA GLN A 184 -36.86 3.80 17.63
C GLN A 184 -38.15 3.77 16.82
N ASP A 185 -39.26 3.44 17.49
CA ASP A 185 -40.57 3.47 16.85
C ASP A 185 -40.79 4.87 16.27
N PRO A 186 -40.99 5.02 14.95
CA PRO A 186 -41.28 6.33 14.37
C PRO A 186 -42.63 6.92 14.83
N TYR A 187 -43.39 6.18 15.64
CA TYR A 187 -44.69 6.58 16.20
C TYR A 187 -44.73 6.70 17.74
N GLU A 188 -43.59 6.59 18.44
CA GLU A 188 -43.48 6.99 19.86
C GLU A 188 -43.15 8.49 20.02
#